data_AF-A0A5E7ZI15-F1
#
_entry.id   AF-A0A5E7ZI15-F1
#
_cell.length_a   1.000
_cell.length_b   1.000
_cell.length_c   1.000
_cell.angle_alpha   90.00
_cell.angle_beta   90.00
_cell.angle_gamma   90.00
#
_symmetry.space_group_name_H-M   'P 1'
#
loop_
_entity.id
_entity.type
_entity.pdbx_description
1 polymer ?
#
loop_
_entity_poly.entity_id
_entity_poly.type
_entity_poly.pdbx_seq_one_letter_code
_entity_poly.pdbx_strand_id
1 'polypeptide(L)' 'MPDRTFFPWASVLRFGLGHLRLPPDAFWRLSLTELNALAGADARPETTTRTSLQALMALYPDSRAEPAQHMRKDLADDR' A
#
# COMPACT_ATOMS: atom_id res chain seq x y z
N MET A 1 10.02 15.56 -1.37
CA MET A 1 9.23 14.34 -1.16
C MET A 1 8.40 14.12 -2.41
N PRO A 2 8.45 12.97 -3.10
CA PRO A 2 7.50 12.69 -4.17
C PRO A 2 6.08 12.79 -3.61
N ASP A 3 5.17 13.40 -4.37
CA ASP A 3 3.76 13.51 -3.99
C ASP A 3 3.19 12.10 -3.78
N ARG A 4 2.71 11.80 -2.57
CA ARG A 4 2.03 10.54 -2.28
C ARG A 4 0.60 10.68 -2.78
N THR A 5 0.41 10.50 -4.08
CA THR A 5 -0.93 10.37 -4.64
C THR A 5 -1.59 9.12 -4.05
N PHE A 6 -2.70 9.33 -3.35
CA PHE A 6 -3.50 8.26 -2.78
C PHE A 6 -4.17 7.44 -3.89
N PHE A 7 -4.35 6.15 -3.66
CA PHE A 7 -5.09 5.29 -4.57
C PHE A 7 -6.55 5.76 -4.71
N PRO A 8 -7.09 5.90 -5.94
CA PRO A 8 -8.38 6.54 -6.20
C PRO A 8 -9.59 5.63 -5.90
N TRP A 9 -9.75 5.21 -4.64
CA TRP A 9 -10.78 4.27 -4.18
C TRP A 9 -12.20 4.61 -4.64
N ALA A 10 -12.59 5.88 -4.56
CA ALA A 10 -13.93 6.30 -4.91
C ALA A 10 -14.27 6.01 -6.39
N SER A 11 -13.30 6.19 -7.29
CA SER A 11 -13.49 5.90 -8.72
C SER A 11 -13.57 4.41 -8.98
N VAL A 12 -12.74 3.62 -8.30
CA VAL A 12 -12.73 2.15 -8.41
C VAL A 12 -14.05 1.56 -7.92
N LEU A 13 -14.57 2.01 -6.76
CA LEU A 13 -15.83 1.52 -6.20
C LEU A 13 -17.03 1.89 -7.09
N ARG A 14 -17.07 3.12 -7.62
CA ARG A 14 -18.11 3.53 -8.57
C ARG A 14 -18.06 2.70 -9.85
N PHE A 15 -16.87 2.38 -10.34
CA PHE A 15 -16.71 1.54 -11.51
C PHE A 15 -17.17 0.09 -11.25
N GLY A 16 -16.67 -0.55 -10.19
CA GLY A 16 -16.96 -1.96 -9.90
C GLY A 16 -18.41 -2.22 -9.46
N LEU A 17 -18.90 -1.45 -8.49
CA LEU A 17 -20.23 -1.67 -7.90
C LEU A 17 -21.34 -0.92 -8.66
N GLY A 18 -21.00 0.19 -9.32
CA GLY A 18 -21.94 1.01 -10.09
C GLY A 18 -22.00 0.61 -11.56
N HIS A 19 -20.90 0.83 -12.30
CA HIS A 19 -20.89 0.62 -13.76
C HIS A 19 -20.91 -0.86 -14.16
N LEU A 20 -20.09 -1.69 -13.55
CA LEU A 20 -20.08 -3.14 -13.79
C LEU A 20 -21.18 -3.88 -13.03
N ARG A 21 -21.82 -3.22 -12.05
CA ARG A 21 -22.89 -3.77 -11.21
C ARG A 21 -22.54 -5.12 -10.57
N LEU A 22 -21.26 -5.32 -10.24
CA LEU A 22 -20.82 -6.54 -9.58
C LEU A 22 -21.43 -6.62 -8.18
N PRO A 23 -21.88 -7.81 -7.73
CA PRO A 23 -22.15 -8.04 -6.33
C PRO A 23 -20.92 -7.69 -5.49
N PRO A 24 -21.07 -7.10 -4.29
CA PRO A 24 -19.94 -6.71 -3.45
C PRO A 24 -18.94 -7.84 -3.21
N ASP A 25 -19.42 -9.05 -2.93
CA ASP A 25 -18.56 -10.23 -2.75
C ASP A 25 -17.76 -10.59 -4.01
N ALA A 26 -18.36 -10.46 -5.19
CA ALA A 26 -17.66 -10.72 -6.45
C ALA A 26 -16.58 -9.67 -6.69
N PHE A 27 -16.86 -8.40 -6.41
CA PHE A 27 -15.90 -7.31 -6.53
C PHE A 27 -14.69 -7.52 -5.61
N TRP A 28 -14.91 -7.86 -4.34
CA TRP A 28 -13.80 -8.08 -3.39
C TRP A 28 -13.00 -9.36 -3.64
N ARG A 29 -13.54 -10.30 -4.41
CA ARG A 29 -12.82 -11.50 -4.85
C ARG A 29 -11.95 -11.27 -6.08
N LEU A 30 -12.10 -10.15 -6.80
CA LEU A 30 -11.27 -9.85 -7.95
C LEU A 30 -9.81 -9.67 -7.53
N SER A 31 -8.91 -10.28 -8.29
CA SER A 31 -7.50 -9.92 -8.25
C SER A 31 -7.29 -8.53 -8.84
N LEU A 32 -6.20 -7.86 -8.45
CA LEU A 32 -5.83 -6.55 -9.02
C LEU A 32 -5.63 -6.61 -10.54
N THR A 33 -5.15 -7.74 -11.07
CA THR A 33 -4.98 -7.96 -12.50
C THR A 33 -6.33 -8.00 -13.22
N GLU A 34 -7.31 -8.71 -12.67
CA GLU A 34 -8.67 -8.75 -13.22
C GLU A 34 -9.34 -7.38 -13.13
N LEU A 35 -9.16 -6.67 -12.01
CA LEU A 35 -9.68 -5.31 -11.84
C LEU A 35 -9.11 -4.35 -12.90
N ASN A 36 -7.79 -4.40 -13.16
CA ASN A 36 -7.14 -3.58 -14.19
C ASN A 36 -7.64 -3.94 -15.60
N ALA A 37 -7.77 -5.23 -15.89
CA ALA A 37 -8.31 -5.70 -17.17
C ALA A 37 -9.74 -5.19 -17.39
N LEU A 38 -10.60 -5.26 -16.36
CA LEU A 38 -11.96 -4.74 -16.41
C LEU A 38 -12.01 -3.22 -16.55
N ALA A 39 -11.06 -2.49 -15.93
CA ALA A 39 -10.94 -1.05 -16.04
C ALA A 39 -10.45 -0.57 -17.42
N GLY A 40 -10.15 -1.49 -18.35
CA GLY A 40 -9.59 -1.14 -19.66
C GLY A 40 -8.16 -0.62 -19.58
N ALA A 41 -7.43 -0.93 -18.50
CA ALA A 41 -6.03 -0.59 -18.39
C ALA A 41 -5.21 -1.59 -19.21
N ASP A 42 -4.80 -1.20 -20.41
CA ASP A 42 -3.82 -1.93 -21.25
C ASP A 42 -2.41 -1.97 -20.64
N ALA A 43 -2.23 -1.37 -19.46
CA ALA A 43 -0.98 -1.38 -18.74
C ALA A 43 -0.73 -2.79 -18.18
N ARG A 44 -0.03 -3.62 -18.95
CA ARG A 44 0.66 -4.78 -18.40
C ARG A 44 1.54 -4.27 -17.27
N PRO A 45 1.30 -4.66 -16.00
CA PRO A 45 2.14 -4.20 -14.91
C PRO A 45 3.58 -4.59 -15.22
N GLU A 46 4.49 -3.62 -15.20
CA GLU A 46 5.93 -3.84 -15.27
C GLU A 46 6.28 -4.96 -14.29
N THR A 47 6.80 -6.08 -14.79
CA THR A 47 7.19 -7.20 -13.93
C THR A 47 8.19 -6.68 -12.90
N THR A 48 7.86 -6.82 -11.61
CA THR A 48 8.77 -6.39 -10.55
C THR A 48 10.08 -7.18 -10.66
N THR A 49 11.19 -6.47 -10.88
CA THR A 49 12.51 -7.07 -10.94
C THR A 49 13.07 -7.20 -9.52
N ARG A 50 14.06 -8.08 -9.33
CA ARG A 50 14.76 -8.19 -8.04
C ARG A 50 15.35 -6.84 -7.62
N THR A 51 15.87 -6.08 -8.59
CA THR A 51 16.46 -4.76 -8.40
C THR A 51 15.43 -3.72 -7.98
N SER A 52 14.25 -3.68 -8.63
CA SER A 52 13.20 -2.72 -8.24
C SER A 52 12.63 -3.04 -6.86
N LEU A 53 12.51 -4.32 -6.51
CA LEU A 53 12.13 -4.73 -5.16
C LEU A 53 13.16 -4.27 -4.11
N GLN A 54 14.46 -4.44 -4.36
CA GLN A 54 15.51 -3.95 -3.47
C GLN A 54 15.45 -2.44 -3.27
N ALA A 55 15.18 -1.69 -4.34
CA ALA A 55 15.00 -0.23 -4.25
C ALA A 55 13.79 0.14 -3.38
N LEU A 56 12.67 -0.59 -3.50
CA LEU A 56 11.49 -0.38 -2.65
C LEU A 56 11.78 -0.68 -1.18
N MET A 57 12.49 -1.76 -0.86
CA MET A 57 12.86 -2.11 0.51
C MET A 57 13.74 -1.03 1.17
N ALA A 58 14.63 -0.39 0.40
CA ALA A 58 15.46 0.71 0.90
C ALA A 58 14.64 2.00 1.13
N LEU A 59 13.65 2.27 0.28
CA LEU A 59 12.77 3.45 0.38
C LEU A 59 11.74 3.32 1.50
N TYR A 60 11.27 2.10 1.77
CA TYR A 60 10.23 1.80 2.75
C TYR A 60 10.70 0.68 3.70
N PRO A 61 11.63 0.96 4.62
CA PRO A 61 12.08 -0.03 5.59
C PRO A 61 10.95 -0.42 6.55
N ASP A 62 10.70 -1.72 6.71
CA ASP A 62 9.64 -2.25 7.58
C ASP A 62 9.86 -1.94 9.06
N SER A 63 11.13 -1.81 9.47
CA SER A 63 11.49 -1.41 10.82
C SER A 63 11.17 0.06 11.00
N ARG A 64 10.11 0.38 11.75
CA ARG A 64 10.02 1.65 12.46
C ARG A 64 11.34 1.76 13.24
N ALA A 65 12.13 2.79 12.97
CA ALA A 65 13.21 3.15 13.88
C ALA A 65 12.54 3.48 15.21
N GLU A 66 12.37 2.46 16.06
CA GLU A 66 12.06 2.60 17.47
C GLU A 66 13.16 3.51 17.99
N PRO A 67 12.86 4.77 18.35
CA PRO A 67 13.87 5.50 19.07
C PRO A 67 13.99 4.75 20.40
N ALA A 68 15.20 4.29 20.71
CA ALA A 68 15.52 3.70 21.99
C ALA A 68 15.23 4.73 23.10
N GLN A 69 13.98 4.83 23.53
CA GLN A 69 13.47 5.80 24.50
C GLN A 69 12.68 5.06 25.57
N HIS A 70 13.30 4.03 26.13
CA HIS A 70 13.00 3.56 27.48
C HIS A 70 14.27 3.51 28.34
N MET A 71 15.21 4.45 28.13
CA MET A 71 16.03 4.89 29.26
C MET A 71 15.20 5.92 30.03
N ARG A 72 14.25 5.43 30.84
CA ARG A 72 13.65 6.26 31.89
C ARG A 72 14.77 6.54 32.89
N LYS A 73 15.35 7.73 32.71
CA LYS A 73 15.47 8.77 33.74
C LYS A 73 16.07 8.27 35.07
N ASP A 74 17.38 8.51 35.19
CA ASP A 74 18.05 9.09 36.36
C ASP A 74 17.83 8.32 37.69
N LEU A 75 18.86 7.67 38.24
CA LEU A 75 19.77 8.34 39.17
C LEU A 75 19.02 9.29 40.15
N ALA A 76 18.25 8.75 41.09
CA ALA A 76 17.92 9.37 42.37
C ALA A 76 17.09 8.41 43.23
N ASP A 77 17.76 7.46 43.88
CA ASP A 77 17.32 6.92 45.17
C ASP A 77 18.57 6.79 46.04
N ASP A 78 19.11 7.96 46.40
CA ASP A 78 20.07 8.15 47.49
C ASP A 78 19.69 9.47 48.16
N ARG A 79 18.73 9.39 49.09
CA ARG A 79 18.58 10.27 50.26
C ARG A 79 17.49 9.80 51.20
#